data_AF-E5F1W2-F1
#
_entry.id   AF-E5F1W2-F1
#
_cell.length_a   1.000
_cell.length_b   1.000
_cell.length_c   1.000
_cell.angle_alpha   90.00
_cell.angle_beta   90.00
_cell.angle_gamma   90.00
#
_symmetry.space_group_name_H-M   'P 1'
#
loop_
_entity.id
_entity.type
_entity.pdbx_description
1 polymer ?
#
loop_
_entity_poly.entity_id
_entity_poly.type
_entity_poly.pdbx_seq_one_letter_code
_entity_poly.pdbx_strand_id
1 'polypeptide(L)'
;MKKITLFLLFLNLVFGQDKILNNWFKEYNTSGTFVFYDGKTWASNDFSRAMETFSPASTFKIFNALIALDSGVIKTKKEIFYHYRGEKVFL
;
A
#
# COMPACT_ATOMS: atom_id res chain seq x y z
N MET A 1 -26.60 19.76 29.56
CA MET A 1 -26.75 19.27 28.17
C MET A 1 -25.42 19.22 27.40
N LYS A 2 -24.54 20.23 27.47
CA LYS A 2 -23.22 20.21 26.78
C LYS A 2 -22.26 19.07 27.19
N LYS A 3 -22.31 18.60 28.45
CA LYS A 3 -21.44 17.50 28.94
C LYS A 3 -21.80 16.11 28.37
N ILE A 4 -23.07 15.88 28.04
CA ILE A 4 -23.54 14.62 27.42
C ILE A 4 -23.19 14.58 25.93
N THR A 5 -23.23 15.74 25.25
CA THR A 5 -22.82 15.86 23.85
C THR A 5 -21.31 15.58 23.66
N LEU A 6 -20.47 15.94 24.64
CA LEU A 6 -19.03 15.65 24.58
C LEU A 6 -18.72 14.15 24.79
N PHE A 7 -19.52 13.44 25.59
CA PHE A 7 -19.37 11.99 25.80
C PHE A 7 -19.78 11.18 24.55
N LEU A 8 -20.78 11.64 23.80
CA LEU A 8 -21.21 11.02 22.54
C LEU A 8 -20.20 11.22 21.40
N LEU A 9 -19.36 12.27 21.44
CA LEU A 9 -18.27 12.44 20.49
C LEU A 9 -17.14 11.40 20.70
N PHE A 10 -16.94 10.93 21.93
CA PHE A 10 -15.95 9.89 22.25
C PHE A 10 -16.40 8.48 21.85
N LEU A 11 -17.72 8.23 21.70
CA LEU A 11 -18.24 6.90 21.38
C LEU A 11 -18.18 6.55 19.87
N ASN A 12 -17.98 7.54 18.99
CA ASN A 12 -17.76 7.29 17.56
C ASN A 12 -16.30 6.91 17.22
N LEU A 13 -15.41 6.91 18.21
CA LEU A 13 -14.05 6.38 18.07
C LEU A 13 -14.01 4.85 18.19
N VAL A 14 -15.13 4.13 18.06
CA VAL A 14 -15.17 2.65 18.05
C VAL A 14 -14.52 2.13 16.76
N PHE A 15 -13.19 2.23 16.75
CA PHE A 15 -12.20 1.21 16.48
C PHE A 15 -12.65 0.10 15.52
N GLY A 16 -12.32 0.28 14.24
CA GLY A 16 -11.70 -0.84 13.54
C GLY A 16 -10.42 -1.15 14.29
N GLN A 17 -10.43 -2.19 15.13
CA GLN A 17 -9.27 -2.50 15.96
C GLN A 17 -8.19 -3.11 15.06
N ASP A 18 -7.17 -2.30 14.75
CA ASP A 18 -5.99 -2.73 14.04
C ASP A 18 -5.42 -4.00 14.70
N LYS A 19 -5.34 -5.08 13.93
CA LYS A 19 -4.93 -6.38 14.44
C LYS A 19 -3.42 -6.54 14.31
N ILE A 20 -2.74 -6.82 15.43
CA ILE A 20 -1.33 -7.20 15.40
C ILE A 20 -1.19 -8.64 14.91
N LEU A 21 -0.41 -8.82 13.84
CA LEU A 21 -0.04 -10.12 13.30
C LEU A 21 1.26 -10.63 13.94
N ASN A 22 1.47 -11.95 13.89
CA ASN A 22 2.76 -12.52 14.26
C ASN A 22 3.86 -12.01 13.32
N ASN A 23 5.05 -11.78 13.89
CA ASN A 23 6.20 -11.33 13.10
C ASN A 23 6.99 -12.52 12.54
N TRP A 24 6.46 -13.14 11.48
CA TRP A 24 7.06 -14.30 10.81
C TRP A 24 8.43 -14.01 10.19
N PHE A 25 8.77 -12.74 9.90
CA PHE A 25 10.09 -12.40 9.35
C PHE A 25 11.24 -12.81 10.28
N LYS A 26 11.01 -12.81 11.61
CA LYS A 26 12.00 -13.24 12.60
C LYS A 26 12.38 -14.70 12.46
N GLU A 27 11.44 -15.56 12.06
CA GLU A 27 11.68 -17.01 11.84
C GLU A 27 12.68 -17.24 10.69
N TYR A 28 12.79 -16.29 9.76
CA TYR A 28 13.70 -16.31 8.62
C TYR A 28 14.91 -15.38 8.79
N ASN A 29 15.22 -14.96 10.02
CA ASN A 29 16.31 -14.03 10.35
C ASN A 29 16.29 -12.76 9.46
N THR A 30 15.09 -12.24 9.19
CA THR A 30 14.85 -11.10 8.30
C THR A 30 14.04 -10.04 9.03
N SER A 31 14.17 -8.78 8.58
CA SER A 31 13.33 -7.68 9.03
C SER A 31 12.38 -7.25 7.92
N GLY A 32 11.10 -7.12 8.23
CA GLY A 32 10.08 -6.70 7.28
C GLY A 32 8.79 -6.25 7.96
N THR A 33 7.97 -5.53 7.20
CA THR A 33 6.59 -5.22 7.58
C THR A 33 5.65 -5.79 6.52
N PHE A 34 4.50 -6.27 6.97
CA PHE A 34 3.40 -6.77 6.17
C PHE A 34 2.12 -6.11 6.65
N VAL A 35 1.29 -5.70 5.70
CA VAL A 35 -0.01 -5.08 5.97
C VAL A 35 -1.07 -5.84 5.20
N PHE A 36 -2.17 -6.17 5.87
CA PHE A 36 -3.33 -6.83 5.31
C PHE A 36 -4.59 -6.01 5.57
N TYR A 37 -5.46 -5.94 4.58
CA TYR A 37 -6.77 -5.31 4.68
C TYR A 37 -7.83 -6.23 4.08
N ASP A 38 -8.84 -6.57 4.88
CA ASP A 38 -9.93 -7.45 4.46
C ASP A 38 -11.16 -6.70 3.91
N GLY A 39 -11.05 -5.37 3.74
CA GLY A 39 -12.17 -4.51 3.38
C GLY A 39 -12.88 -3.87 4.58
N LYS A 40 -12.49 -4.22 5.81
CA LYS A 40 -13.05 -3.66 7.05
C LYS A 40 -11.99 -3.30 8.08
N THR A 41 -10.97 -4.13 8.23
CA THR A 41 -9.97 -4.04 9.29
C THR A 41 -8.56 -4.15 8.73
N TRP A 42 -7.65 -3.39 9.31
CA TRP A 42 -6.23 -3.46 9.01
C TRP A 42 -5.54 -4.41 9.98
N ALA A 43 -4.52 -5.12 9.47
CA ALA A 43 -3.67 -5.96 10.28
C ALA A 43 -2.21 -5.81 9.85
N SER A 44 -1.28 -5.76 10.80
CA SER A 44 0.16 -5.69 10.51
C SER A 44 0.99 -6.34 11.61
N ASN A 45 2.17 -6.85 11.25
CA ASN A 45 3.16 -7.27 12.25
C ASN A 45 3.90 -6.08 12.88
N ASP A 46 3.89 -4.92 12.24
CA ASP A 46 4.55 -3.70 12.70
C ASP A 46 3.93 -2.46 12.03
N PHE A 47 2.95 -1.85 12.71
CA PHE A 47 2.29 -0.64 12.23
C PHE A 47 3.20 0.60 12.24
N SER A 48 4.22 0.64 13.12
CA SER A 48 5.17 1.75 13.13
C SER A 48 5.94 1.78 11.83
N ARG A 49 6.50 0.62 11.43
CA ARG A 49 7.22 0.48 10.15
C ARG A 49 6.30 0.55 8.94
N ALA A 50 5.05 0.08 9.06
CA ALA A 50 4.07 0.16 7.96
C ALA A 50 3.75 1.60 7.52
N MET A 51 3.87 2.55 8.46
CA MET A 51 3.64 3.97 8.20
C MET A 51 4.89 4.71 7.68
N GLU A 52 6.05 4.05 7.64
CA GLU A 52 7.26 4.60 7.06
C GLU A 52 7.20 4.53 5.53
N THR A 53 7.51 5.64 4.86
CA THR A 53 7.52 5.73 3.40
C THR A 53 8.89 5.31 2.84
N PHE A 54 8.87 4.47 1.82
CA PHE A 54 10.06 4.03 1.09
C PHE A 54 9.93 4.38 -0.39
N SER A 55 11.06 4.36 -1.12
CA SER A 55 11.02 4.39 -2.58
C SER A 55 10.22 3.18 -3.08
N PRO A 56 9.20 3.37 -3.93
CA PRO A 56 8.38 2.27 -4.42
C PRO A 56 9.14 1.35 -5.40
N ALA A 57 10.29 1.80 -5.93
CA ALA A 57 11.04 1.10 -6.97
C ALA A 57 10.09 0.62 -8.10
N SER A 58 10.14 -0.68 -8.45
CA SER A 58 9.30 -1.22 -9.51
C SER A 58 7.81 -1.33 -9.18
N THR A 59 7.36 -1.20 -7.92
CA THR A 59 5.91 -1.22 -7.61
C THR A 59 5.18 0.01 -8.15
N PHE A 60 5.90 1.11 -8.36
CA PHE A 60 5.37 2.32 -8.99
C PHE A 60 4.89 2.10 -10.43
N LYS A 61 5.34 1.02 -11.10
CA LYS A 61 4.92 0.69 -12.47
C LYS A 61 3.40 0.51 -12.59
N ILE A 62 2.70 0.18 -11.51
CA ILE A 62 1.22 0.15 -11.48
C ILE A 62 0.66 1.55 -11.77
N PHE A 63 1.07 2.56 -11.01
CA PHE A 63 0.61 3.93 -11.20
C PHE A 63 1.14 4.55 -12.49
N ASN A 64 2.39 4.27 -12.86
CA ASN A 64 2.96 4.72 -14.12
C ASN A 64 2.12 4.23 -15.32
N ALA A 65 1.67 2.97 -15.29
CA ALA A 65 0.81 2.43 -16.35
C ALA A 65 -0.58 3.09 -16.36
N LEU A 66 -1.19 3.36 -15.21
CA LEU A 66 -2.46 4.06 -15.12
C LEU A 66 -2.36 5.50 -15.67
N ILE A 67 -1.30 6.23 -15.29
CA ILE A 67 -1.02 7.58 -15.80
C ILE A 67 -0.83 7.56 -17.32
N ALA A 68 -0.07 6.58 -17.84
CA ALA A 68 0.18 6.47 -19.27
C ALA A 68 -1.09 6.16 -20.08
N LEU A 69 -2.02 5.38 -19.52
CA LEU A 69 -3.34 5.13 -20.13
C LEU A 69 -4.22 6.39 -20.10
N ASP A 70 -4.32 7.05 -18.94
CA ASP A 70 -5.17 8.23 -18.75
C ASP A 70 -4.71 9.42 -19.61
N SER A 71 -3.40 9.62 -19.70
CA SER A 71 -2.80 10.68 -20.53
C SER A 71 -2.75 10.36 -22.03
N GLY A 72 -3.12 9.13 -22.44
CA GLY A 72 -3.07 8.70 -23.83
C GLY A 72 -1.66 8.44 -24.39
N VAL A 73 -0.62 8.38 -23.55
CA VAL A 73 0.73 7.95 -23.94
C VAL A 73 0.72 6.52 -24.48
N ILE A 74 -0.09 5.65 -23.88
CA ILE A 74 -0.48 4.36 -24.43
C ILE A 74 -2.00 4.31 -24.57
N LYS A 75 -2.48 3.76 -25.68
CA LYS A 75 -3.91 3.66 -25.99
C LYS A 75 -4.57 2.48 -25.29
N THR A 76 -3.86 1.35 -25.27
CA THR A 76 -4.39 0.10 -24.70
C THR A 76 -3.26 -0.80 -24.20
N LYS A 77 -3.61 -1.79 -23.39
CA LYS A 77 -2.70 -2.87 -22.99
C LYS A 77 -2.16 -3.75 -24.13
N LYS A 78 -2.73 -3.65 -25.34
CA LYS A 78 -2.31 -4.43 -26.52
C LYS A 78 -1.37 -3.66 -27.44
N GLU A 79 -1.12 -2.39 -27.14
CA GLU A 79 -0.21 -1.57 -27.93
C GLU A 79 1.23 -2.07 -27.78
N ILE A 80 1.92 -2.24 -28.91
CA ILE A 80 3.37 -2.42 -28.91
C ILE A 80 3.97 -1.04 -28.64
N PHE A 81 4.25 -0.76 -27.36
CA PHE A 81 4.75 0.54 -26.92
C PHE A 81 6.27 0.65 -27.00
N TYR A 82 6.97 -0.37 -26.50
CA TYR A 82 8.43 -0.37 -26.44
C TYR A 82 9.02 -1.25 -27.55
N HIS A 83 9.89 -0.65 -28.37
CA HIS A 83 10.62 -1.31 -29.44
C HIS A 83 12.09 -1.43 -29.03
N TYR A 84 12.50 -2.63 -28.61
CA TYR A 84 13.88 -2.92 -28.27
C TYR A 84 14.80 -2.78 -29.49
N ARG A 85 15.97 -2.15 -29.32
CA ARG A 85 16.93 -1.85 -30.40
C ARG A 85 18.31 -2.48 -30.19
N GLY A 86 18.44 -3.44 -29.28
CA GLY A 86 19.71 -4.13 -29.00
C GLY A 86 20.57 -3.48 -27.92
N GLU A 87 20.05 -2.48 -27.21
CA GLU A 87 20.72 -1.83 -26.09
C GLU A 87 20.85 -2.74 -24.85
N LYS A 88 21.85 -2.52 -23.99
CA LYS A 88 21.91 -3.23 -22.71
C LYS A 88 20.78 -2.73 -21.80
N VAL A 89 19.83 -3.61 -21.47
CA VAL A 89 18.73 -3.31 -20.53
C VAL A 89 19.08 -3.80 -19.13
N PHE A 90 18.81 -2.95 -18.14
CA PHE A 90 18.87 -3.30 -16.72
C PHE A 90 17.43 -3.46 -16.24
N LEU A 91 17.06 -4.70 -15.89
CA LEU A 91 15.74 -5.06 -15.36
C LEU A 91 15.69 -4.81 -13.84
#